data_AF-G5LSV3-F1
#
_entry.id   AF-G5LSV3-F1
#
_cell.length_a   1.000
_cell.length_b   1.000
_cell.length_c   1.000
_cell.angle_alpha   90.00
_cell.angle_beta   90.00
_cell.angle_gamma   90.00
#
_symmetry.space_group_name_H-M   'P 1'
#
loop_
_entity.id
_entity.type
_entity.pdbx_description
1 polymer ?
#
loop_
_entity_poly.entity_id
_entity_poly.type
_entity_poly.pdbx_seq_one_letter_code
_entity_poly.pdbx_strand_id
1 'polypeptide(L)'
;MITPGGICLDYPALGAFFQAQRACRPGLVIVVEHIDLVAEWPEGAALRYRERQKLPGQAETVRWSTVILKSERRRIVWRHLHETTVTA
;
A
#
# COMPACT_ATOMS: atom_id res chain seq x y z
N MET A 1 -4.45 -3.26 7.41
CA MET A 1 -3.07 -2.94 7.00
C MET A 1 -2.26 -2.52 8.21
N ILE A 2 -0.94 -2.58 8.13
CA ILE A 2 -0.03 -1.94 9.08
C ILE A 2 0.64 -0.78 8.33
N THR A 3 0.44 0.44 8.83
CA THR A 3 0.99 1.65 8.22
C THR A 3 2.50 1.75 8.46
N PRO A 4 3.22 2.66 7.77
CA PRO A 4 4.66 2.82 7.97
C PRO A 4 5.03 3.27 9.40
N GLY A 5 4.07 3.82 10.15
CA GLY A 5 4.22 4.15 11.58
C GLY A 5 3.87 3.01 12.54
N GLY A 6 3.64 1.79 12.03
CA GLY A 6 3.32 0.61 12.83
C GLY A 6 1.87 0.52 13.33
N ILE A 7 0.99 1.42 12.91
CA ILE A 7 -0.43 1.40 13.32
C ILE A 7 -1.18 0.34 12.50
N CYS A 8 -1.92 -0.53 13.19
CA CYS A 8 -2.83 -1.47 12.55
C CYS A 8 -4.18 -0.80 12.27
N LEU A 9 -4.58 -0.80 11.00
CA LEU A 9 -5.90 -0.33 10.55
C LEU A 9 -6.69 -1.51 10.00
N ASP A 10 -7.89 -1.74 10.53
CA ASP A 10 -8.87 -2.65 9.95
C ASP A 10 -9.62 -2.01 8.77
N TYR A 11 -10.60 -2.71 8.20
CA TYR A 11 -11.30 -2.23 7.01
C TYR A 11 -12.10 -0.93 7.29
N PRO A 12 -12.92 -0.81 8.35
CA PRO A 12 -13.60 0.44 8.67
C PRO A 12 -12.63 1.60 8.95
N ALA A 13 -11.58 1.38 9.74
CA ALA A 13 -10.61 2.42 10.07
C ALA A 13 -9.86 2.91 8.82
N LEU A 14 -9.49 1.99 7.92
CA LEU A 14 -8.87 2.33 6.65
C LEU A 14 -9.82 3.11 5.73
N GLY A 15 -11.09 2.70 5.67
CA GLY A 15 -12.12 3.43 4.93
C GLY A 15 -12.29 4.86 5.45
N ALA A 16 -12.41 5.03 6.76
CA ALA A 16 -12.52 6.34 7.41
C ALA A 16 -11.28 7.20 7.16
N PHE A 17 -10.07 6.61 7.23
CA PHE A 17 -8.82 7.29 6.90
C PHE A 17 -8.85 7.87 5.47
N PHE A 18 -9.22 7.07 4.47
CA PHE A 18 -9.31 7.56 3.09
C PHE A 18 -10.39 8.63 2.90
N GLN A 19 -11.52 8.52 3.58
CA GLN A 19 -12.55 9.56 3.54
C GLN A 19 -12.05 10.88 4.14
N ALA A 20 -11.33 10.83 5.27
CA ALA A 20 -10.76 12.02 5.89
C ALA A 20 -9.66 12.67 5.03
N GLN A 21 -8.88 11.88 4.31
CA GLN A 21 -7.74 12.33 3.49
C GLN A 21 -8.09 12.62 2.03
N ARG A 22 -9.37 12.49 1.65
CA ARG A 22 -9.82 12.67 0.26
C ARG A 22 -9.48 14.08 -0.24
N ALA A 23 -8.89 14.17 -1.43
CA ALA A 23 -8.48 15.42 -2.06
C ALA A 23 -7.51 16.31 -1.25
N CYS A 24 -6.94 15.83 -0.14
CA CYS A 24 -6.02 16.62 0.69
C CYS A 24 -4.59 16.78 0.13
N ARG A 25 -4.27 16.07 -0.96
CA ARG A 25 -2.92 15.98 -1.54
C ARG A 25 -2.93 16.34 -3.04
N PRO A 26 -3.25 17.58 -3.42
CA PRO A 26 -3.34 17.99 -4.82
C PRO A 26 -1.99 17.85 -5.53
N GLY A 27 -1.99 17.29 -6.73
CA GLY A 27 -0.78 17.06 -7.52
C GLY A 27 0.10 15.91 -7.03
N LEU A 28 -0.38 15.07 -6.10
CA LEU A 28 0.33 13.86 -5.67
C LEU A 28 0.55 12.90 -6.85
N VAL A 29 1.81 12.51 -7.04
CA VAL A 29 2.20 11.41 -7.93
C VAL A 29 2.61 10.21 -7.09
N ILE A 30 2.06 9.04 -7.41
CA ILE A 30 2.41 7.75 -6.80
C ILE A 30 3.00 6.87 -7.90
N VAL A 31 4.21 6.35 -7.67
CA VAL A 31 4.88 5.39 -8.56
C VAL A 31 5.05 4.08 -7.80
N VAL A 32 4.56 2.99 -8.39
CA VAL A 32 4.77 1.63 -7.89
C VAL A 32 5.76 0.94 -8.81
N GLU A 33 6.80 0.37 -8.23
CA GLU A 33 7.94 -0.21 -8.96
C GLU A 33 8.57 -1.35 -8.14
N HIS A 34 9.52 -2.08 -8.74
CA HIS A 34 10.17 -3.24 -8.11
C HIS A 34 9.16 -4.25 -7.54
N ILE A 35 8.17 -4.59 -8.37
CA ILE A 35 7.11 -5.55 -8.01
C ILE A 35 7.67 -6.96 -8.16
N ASP A 36 7.75 -7.68 -7.06
CA ASP A 36 8.25 -9.05 -6.99
C ASP A 36 7.16 -9.98 -6.42
N LEU A 37 6.99 -11.15 -7.05
CA LEU A 37 6.21 -12.23 -6.47
C LEU A 37 7.02 -12.88 -5.34
N VAL A 38 6.49 -12.86 -4.12
CA VAL A 38 7.11 -13.49 -2.95
C VAL A 38 6.63 -14.93 -2.78
N ALA A 39 5.33 -15.16 -2.97
CA ALA A 39 4.72 -16.48 -2.94
C ALA A 39 3.38 -16.47 -3.71
N GLU A 40 2.99 -17.62 -4.24
CA GLU A 40 1.71 -17.83 -4.93
C GLU A 40 1.07 -19.14 -4.47
N TRP A 41 -0.26 -19.17 -4.42
CA TRP A 41 -1.08 -20.34 -4.12
C TRP A 41 -2.41 -20.24 -4.87
N PRO A 42 -3.22 -21.32 -4.94
CA PRO A 42 -4.39 -21.35 -5.83
C PRO A 42 -5.40 -20.20 -5.61
N GLU A 43 -5.53 -19.71 -4.37
CA GLU A 43 -6.46 -18.63 -4.01
C GLU A 43 -5.78 -17.27 -3.74
N GLY A 44 -4.49 -17.08 -4.05
CA GLY A 44 -3.84 -15.79 -3.77
C GLY A 44 -2.34 -15.73 -3.99
N ALA A 45 -1.77 -14.58 -3.65
CA ALA A 45 -0.35 -14.33 -3.75
C ALA A 45 0.12 -13.32 -2.71
N ALA A 46 1.38 -13.43 -2.33
CA ALA A 46 2.10 -12.40 -1.60
C ALA A 46 3.06 -11.71 -2.57
N LEU A 47 3.01 -10.38 -2.62
CA LEU A 47 3.91 -9.58 -3.45
C LEU A 47 4.64 -8.56 -2.58
N ARG A 48 5.86 -8.24 -2.99
CA ARG A 48 6.61 -7.10 -2.49
C ARG A 48 6.65 -6.04 -3.57
N TYR A 49 6.53 -4.77 -3.21
CA TYR A 49 6.77 -3.66 -4.12
C TYR A 49 7.36 -2.46 -3.39
N ARG A 50 7.99 -1.57 -4.15
CA ARG A 50 8.40 -0.25 -3.69
C ARG A 50 7.42 0.80 -4.19
N GLU A 51 7.06 1.72 -3.31
CA GLU A 51 6.23 2.85 -3.66
C GLU A 51 6.97 4.16 -3.38
N ARG A 52 6.90 5.07 -4.36
CA ARG A 52 7.40 6.44 -4.26
C ARG A 52 6.24 7.41 -4.36
N GLN A 53 6.15 8.33 -3.42
CA GLN A 53 5.14 9.38 -3.42
C GLN A 53 5.83 10.75 -3.47
N LYS A 54 5.42 11.57 -4.44
CA LYS A 54 5.94 12.93 -4.63
C LYS A 54 4.79 13.93 -4.66
N LEU A 55 4.86 14.91 -3.75
CA LEU A 55 4.03 16.11 -3.78
C LEU A 55 4.80 17.29 -4.37
N PRO A 56 4.12 18.24 -5.03
CA PRO A 56 4.75 19.49 -5.48
C PRO A 56 5.43 20.21 -4.31
N GLY A 57 6.70 20.59 -4.48
CA GLY A 57 7.48 21.32 -3.48
C GLY A 57 7.90 20.53 -2.22
N GLN A 58 7.56 19.24 -2.10
CA GLN A 58 7.96 18.41 -0.96
C GLN A 58 9.01 17.36 -1.36
N ALA A 59 9.77 16.85 -0.39
CA ALA A 59 10.66 15.72 -0.61
C ALA A 59 9.86 14.48 -1.07
N GLU A 60 10.50 13.63 -1.88
CA GLU A 60 9.91 12.33 -2.20
C GLU A 60 9.92 11.45 -0.96
N THR A 61 8.83 10.70 -0.74
CA THR A 61 8.79 9.66 0.30
C THR A 61 8.79 8.29 -0.36
N VAL A 62 9.57 7.38 0.20
CA VAL A 62 9.73 6.01 -0.33
C VAL A 62 9.37 5.01 0.75
N ARG A 63 8.64 3.96 0.37
CA ARG A 63 8.29 2.85 1.27
C ARG A 63 8.37 1.52 0.53
N TRP A 64 8.73 0.48 1.28
CA TRP A 64 8.52 -0.90 0.87
C TRP A 64 7.19 -1.40 1.41
N SER A 65 6.54 -2.24 0.62
CA SER A 65 5.24 -2.81 0.96
C SER A 65 5.23 -4.30 0.68
N THR A 66 4.68 -5.07 1.61
CA THR A 66 4.29 -6.48 1.38
C THR A 66 2.77 -6.55 1.39
N VAL A 67 2.20 -6.99 0.27
CA VAL A 67 0.75 -7.15 0.10
C VAL A 67 0.41 -8.63 0.02
N ILE A 68 -0.70 -9.01 0.67
CA ILE A 68 -1.35 -10.31 0.46
C ILE A 68 -2.62 -10.05 -0.32
N LEU A 69 -2.69 -10.63 -1.51
CA LEU A 69 -3.83 -10.61 -2.41
C LEU A 69 -4.56 -11.94 -2.32
N LYS A 70 -5.89 -11.89 -2.35
CA LYS A 70 -6.77 -13.05 -2.39
C LYS A 70 -7.60 -13.02 -3.67
N SER A 71 -7.76 -14.16 -4.31
CA SER A 71 -8.74 -14.37 -5.38
C SER A 71 -10.07 -14.78 -4.76
N GLU A 72 -11.09 -13.93 -4.90
CA GLU A 72 -12.46 -14.19 -4.47
C GLU A 72 -13.41 -14.07 -5.66
N ARG A 73 -14.11 -15.15 -6.01
CA ARG A 73 -15.06 -15.18 -7.13
C ARG A 73 -14.45 -14.59 -8.42
N ARG A 74 -13.19 -14.94 -8.71
CA ARG A 74 -12.38 -14.44 -9.84
C ARG A 74 -12.05 -12.94 -9.79
N ARG A 75 -12.16 -12.30 -8.62
CA ARG A 75 -11.72 -10.93 -8.36
C ARG A 75 -10.52 -10.94 -7.42
N ILE A 76 -9.55 -10.09 -7.67
CA ILE A 76 -8.44 -9.89 -6.75
C ILE A 76 -8.84 -8.85 -5.71
N VAL A 77 -8.73 -9.22 -4.43
CA VAL A 77 -8.99 -8.35 -3.30
C VAL A 77 -7.77 -8.26 -2.39
N TRP A 78 -7.61 -7.10 -1.75
CA TRP A 78 -6.56 -6.87 -0.79
C TRP A 78 -6.92 -7.53 0.53
N ARG A 79 -6.14 -8.53 0.95
CA ARG A 79 -6.35 -9.23 2.22
C ARG A 79 -5.53 -8.63 3.34
N HIS A 80 -4.31 -8.18 3.04
CA HIS A 80 -3.40 -7.55 3.99
C HIS A 80 -2.41 -6.65 3.25
N LEU A 81 -1.88 -5.65 3.97
CA LEU A 81 -0.80 -4.78 3.53
C LEU A 81 0.02 -4.40 4.77
N HIS A 82 1.34 -4.47 4.66
CA HIS A 82 2.28 -3.96 5.66
C HIS A 82 3.33 -3.13 4.95
N GLU A 83 3.55 -1.92 5.45
CA GLU A 83 4.45 -0.95 4.86
C GLU A 83 5.61 -0.60 5.80
N THR A 84 6.76 -0.27 5.24
CA THR A 84 7.94 0.19 5.97
C THR A 84 8.56 1.36 5.22
N THR A 85 8.72 2.51 5.88
CA THR A 85 9.38 3.68 5.29
C THR A 85 10.84 3.37 5.02
N VAL A 86 11.35 3.79 3.88
CA VAL A 86 12.79 3.83 3.63
C VAL A 86 13.31 5.12 4.24
N THR A 87 14.04 5.02 5.35
CA THR A 87 14.81 6.13 5.90
C THR A 87 16.18 6.17 5.25
N ALA A 88 16.66 7.37 4.94
CA ALA A 88 18.06 7.60 4.55
C ALA A 88 19.01 7.33 5.72
#